data_AF-A0A3A9FM54-F1
#
_entry.id   AF-A0A3A9FM54-F1
#
_cell.length_a   1.000
_cell.length_b   1.000
_cell.length_c   1.000
_cell.angle_alpha   90.00
_cell.angle_beta   90.00
_cell.angle_gamma   90.00
#
_symmetry.space_group_name_H-M   'P 1'
#
loop_
_entity.id
_entity.type
_entity.pdbx_description
1 polymer ?
#
loop_
_entity_poly.entity_id
_entity_poly.type
_entity_poly.pdbx_seq_one_letter_code
_entity_poly.pdbx_strand_id
1 'polypeptide(L)'
;MWNRLGCYFEAHMRCWRRLKRYLSTEIMIEYRACLYFCCILFFYCCYLGLHGDFFARVPVLVEMILLTYAMCYLQLYVFQNFDETDHLGRWGLAGILVCSVCYTAASWIFLWFDRKKTVTALFCIYMVMVYVSVRLANKIKRRIDTELLNQMLDKYKSEQKKGGQEPEKSAVS
;
A
#
# COMPACT_ATOMS: atom_id res chain seq x y z
N MET A 1 -35.30 24.25 17.25
CA MET A 1 -35.17 22.80 16.97
C MET A 1 -34.24 22.49 15.79
N TRP A 2 -34.14 23.35 14.76
CA TRP A 2 -33.28 23.15 13.58
C TRP A 2 -31.75 23.25 13.84
N ASN A 3 -31.30 24.07 14.79
CA ASN A 3 -29.86 24.21 15.10
C ASN A 3 -29.20 22.95 15.71
N ARG A 4 -29.96 22.01 16.29
CA ARG A 4 -29.39 20.76 16.82
C ARG A 4 -29.20 19.68 15.75
N LEU A 5 -30.04 19.65 14.70
CA LEU A 5 -29.88 18.69 13.59
C LEU A 5 -28.66 19.02 12.72
N GLY A 6 -28.40 20.31 12.45
CA GLY A 6 -27.19 20.72 11.71
C GLY A 6 -25.88 20.33 12.41
N CYS A 7 -25.84 20.46 13.74
CA CYS A 7 -24.67 20.09 14.54
C CYS A 7 -24.44 18.56 14.60
N TYR A 8 -25.52 17.77 14.68
CA TYR A 8 -25.44 16.30 14.59
C TYR A 8 -24.96 15.83 13.21
N PHE A 9 -25.43 16.47 12.14
CA PHE A 9 -25.04 16.13 10.77
C PHE A 9 -23.58 16.52 10.46
N GLU A 10 -23.10 17.66 10.97
CA GLU A 10 -21.68 18.04 10.85
C GLU A 10 -20.73 17.17 11.67
N ALA A 11 -21.13 16.76 12.88
CA ALA A 11 -20.36 15.82 13.69
C ALA A 11 -20.29 14.45 13.03
N HIS A 12 -21.41 13.97 12.48
CA HIS A 12 -21.48 12.73 11.71
C HIS A 12 -20.59 12.79 10.45
N MET A 13 -20.64 13.86 9.67
CA MET A 13 -19.77 14.04 8.49
C MET A 13 -18.27 14.19 8.84
N ARG A 14 -17.93 14.71 10.02
CA ARG A 14 -16.53 14.76 10.51
C ARG A 14 -16.03 13.37 10.92
N CYS A 15 -16.82 12.62 11.68
CA CYS A 15 -16.50 11.23 12.03
C CYS A 15 -16.39 10.35 10.78
N TRP A 16 -17.33 10.47 9.85
CA TRP A 16 -17.33 9.73 8.58
C TRP A 16 -16.07 10.00 7.75
N ARG A 17 -15.63 11.26 7.64
CA ARG A 17 -14.39 11.61 6.94
C ARG A 17 -13.13 11.11 7.64
N ARG A 18 -13.10 11.07 8.97
CA ARG A 18 -11.98 10.48 9.72
C ARG A 18 -11.95 8.97 9.53
N LEU A 19 -13.08 8.30 9.74
CA LEU A 19 -13.24 6.86 9.54
C LEU A 19 -12.83 6.45 8.13
N LYS A 20 -13.28 7.17 7.09
CA LYS A 20 -12.90 6.91 5.70
C LYS A 20 -11.39 6.98 5.48
N ARG A 21 -10.69 7.94 6.11
CA ARG A 21 -9.22 8.06 6.02
C ARG A 21 -8.52 6.92 6.75
N TYR A 22 -9.01 6.54 7.93
CA TYR A 22 -8.48 5.38 8.67
C TYR A 22 -8.65 4.09 7.87
N LEU A 23 -9.87 3.79 7.40
CA LEU A 23 -10.15 2.61 6.58
C LEU A 23 -9.30 2.58 5.31
N SER A 24 -9.17 3.72 4.61
CA SER A 24 -8.32 3.77 3.41
C SER A 24 -6.85 3.48 3.72
N THR A 25 -6.37 3.87 4.89
CA THR A 25 -4.99 3.62 5.32
C THR A 25 -4.82 2.15 5.71
N GLU A 26 -5.76 1.60 6.47
CA GLU A 26 -5.78 0.20 6.89
C GLU A 26 -5.84 -0.75 5.69
N ILE A 27 -6.70 -0.49 4.71
CA ILE A 27 -6.77 -1.26 3.46
C ILE A 27 -5.45 -1.22 2.69
N MET A 28 -4.76 -0.07 2.67
CA MET A 28 -3.45 0.05 2.03
C MET A 28 -2.38 -0.79 2.76
N ILE A 29 -2.44 -0.85 4.09
CA ILE A 29 -1.55 -1.70 4.90
C ILE A 29 -1.81 -3.18 4.59
N GLU A 30 -3.07 -3.61 4.67
CA GLU A 30 -3.48 -4.99 4.38
C GLU A 30 -3.01 -5.45 3.00
N TYR A 31 -3.26 -4.62 1.98
CA TYR A 31 -2.83 -4.91 0.62
C TYR A 31 -1.31 -5.11 0.50
N ARG A 32 -0.52 -4.23 1.16
CA ARG A 32 0.94 -4.33 1.16
C ARG A 32 1.44 -5.54 1.93
N ALA A 33 0.90 -5.78 3.12
CA ALA A 33 1.28 -6.90 3.98
C ALA A 33 1.05 -8.23 3.25
N CYS A 34 -0.12 -8.40 2.62
CA CYS A 34 -0.45 -9.57 1.83
C CYS A 34 0.50 -9.75 0.63
N LEU A 35 0.83 -8.68 -0.10
CA LEU A 35 1.79 -8.73 -1.21
C LEU A 35 3.17 -9.22 -0.75
N TYR A 36 3.71 -8.62 0.31
CA TYR A 36 5.02 -9.02 0.84
C TYR A 36 5.00 -10.43 1.41
N PHE A 37 3.94 -10.81 2.12
CA PHE A 37 3.75 -12.18 2.61
C PHE A 37 3.76 -13.20 1.47
N CYS A 38 3.00 -12.97 0.39
CA CYS A 38 2.98 -13.85 -0.77
C CYS A 38 4.37 -13.97 -1.42
N CYS A 39 5.12 -12.87 -1.56
CA CYS A 39 6.48 -12.90 -2.10
C CYS A 39 7.45 -13.68 -1.20
N ILE A 40 7.42 -13.45 0.11
CA ILE A 40 8.28 -14.15 1.07
C ILE A 40 7.93 -15.63 1.10
N LEU A 41 6.64 -15.97 1.09
CA LEU A 41 6.16 -17.34 1.05
C LEU A 41 6.60 -18.05 -0.23
N PHE A 42 6.51 -17.38 -1.38
CA PHE A 42 7.00 -17.91 -2.64
C PHE A 42 8.49 -18.24 -2.58
N PHE A 43 9.32 -17.31 -2.08
CA PHE A 43 10.75 -17.56 -1.91
C PHE A 43 11.02 -18.72 -0.95
N TYR A 44 10.28 -18.80 0.16
CA TYR A 44 10.41 -19.88 1.13
C TYR A 44 10.04 -21.24 0.53
N CYS A 45 8.98 -21.31 -0.28
CA CYS A 45 8.61 -22.53 -1.00
C CYS A 45 9.70 -22.94 -2.01
N CYS A 46 10.29 -21.99 -2.74
CA CYS A 46 11.42 -22.28 -3.63
C CYS A 46 12.62 -22.83 -2.84
N TYR A 47 12.93 -22.26 -1.68
CA TYR A 47 13.99 -22.74 -0.80
C TYR A 47 13.74 -24.18 -0.33
N LEU A 48 12.53 -24.49 0.13
CA LEU A 48 12.15 -25.83 0.57
C LEU A 48 12.26 -26.85 -0.58
N GLY A 49 11.76 -26.50 -1.76
CA GLY A 49 11.83 -27.34 -2.96
C GLY A 49 13.26 -27.64 -3.41
N LEU A 50 14.18 -26.68 -3.32
CA LEU A 50 15.60 -26.89 -3.60
C LEU A 50 16.29 -27.80 -2.58
N HIS A 51 15.78 -27.81 -1.35
CA HIS A 51 16.28 -28.66 -0.26
C HIS A 51 15.66 -30.05 -0.22
N GLY A 52 14.63 -30.31 -1.05
CA GLY A 52 13.92 -31.59 -1.10
C GLY A 52 12.90 -31.79 0.02
N ASP A 53 12.72 -30.79 0.88
CA ASP A 53 11.71 -30.80 1.93
C ASP A 53 10.44 -30.13 1.39
N PHE A 54 9.31 -30.81 1.45
CA PHE A 54 8.01 -30.26 1.02
C PHE A 54 7.10 -29.90 2.20
N PHE A 55 7.61 -30.01 3.43
CA PHE A 55 6.85 -29.78 4.66
C PHE A 55 7.22 -28.44 5.29
N ALA A 56 6.35 -27.44 5.08
CA ALA A 56 6.44 -26.17 5.79
C ALA A 56 5.83 -26.30 7.20
N ARG A 57 6.57 -25.87 8.23
CA ARG A 57 6.04 -25.82 9.59
C ARG A 57 5.10 -24.62 9.73
N VAL A 58 3.88 -24.86 10.18
CA VAL A 58 2.87 -23.82 10.48
C VAL A 58 3.41 -22.63 11.29
N PRO A 59 4.24 -22.80 12.35
CA PRO A 59 4.78 -21.64 13.10
C PRO A 59 5.59 -20.69 12.21
N VAL A 60 6.35 -21.19 11.23
CA VAL A 60 7.14 -20.36 10.32
C VAL A 60 6.24 -19.48 9.46
N LEU A 61 5.11 -20.02 8.98
CA LEU A 61 4.10 -19.26 8.24
C LEU A 61 3.48 -18.15 9.09
N VAL A 62 3.17 -18.45 10.36
CA VAL A 62 2.61 -17.49 11.32
C VAL A 62 3.61 -16.37 11.62
N GLU A 63 4.89 -16.70 11.81
CA GLU A 63 5.95 -15.72 11.99
C GLU A 63 6.12 -14.83 10.77
N MET A 64 6.04 -15.39 9.55
CA MET A 64 6.11 -14.63 8.30
C MET A 64 4.97 -13.62 8.18
N ILE A 65 3.72 -14.03 8.41
CA ILE A 65 2.59 -13.10 8.32
C ILE A 65 2.66 -12.04 9.42
N LEU A 66 2.96 -12.41 10.67
CA LEU A 66 3.10 -11.45 11.77
C LEU A 66 4.22 -10.44 11.51
N LEU A 67 5.37 -10.89 11.02
CA LEU A 67 6.49 -10.01 10.70
C LEU A 67 6.13 -9.05 9.57
N THR A 68 5.53 -9.54 8.48
CA THR A 68 5.14 -8.67 7.34
C THR A 68 4.12 -7.62 7.76
N TYR A 69 3.19 -7.99 8.63
CA TYR A 69 2.21 -7.08 9.19
C TYR A 69 2.86 -6.04 10.09
N ALA A 70 3.68 -6.47 11.05
CA ALA A 70 4.43 -5.59 11.96
C ALA A 70 5.34 -4.62 11.19
N MET A 71 6.01 -5.10 10.13
CA MET A 71 6.86 -4.27 9.28
C MET A 71 6.06 -3.25 8.48
N CYS A 72 4.86 -3.59 7.99
CA CYS A 72 4.00 -2.62 7.32
C CYS A 72 3.50 -1.53 8.29
N TYR A 73 3.17 -1.90 9.53
CA TYR A 73 2.82 -0.94 10.58
C TYR A 73 3.99 -0.06 10.98
N LEU A 74 5.19 -0.64 11.17
CA LEU A 74 6.41 0.10 11.45
C LEU A 74 6.72 1.08 10.32
N GLN A 75 6.61 0.61 9.07
CA GLN A 75 6.80 1.45 7.90
C GLN A 75 5.71 2.54 7.85
N LEU A 76 4.46 2.27 8.21
CA LEU A 76 3.46 3.33 8.30
C LEU A 76 3.81 4.33 9.40
N TYR A 77 4.13 3.89 10.62
CA TYR A 77 4.36 4.77 11.76
C TYR A 77 5.60 5.66 11.59
N VAL A 78 6.70 5.09 11.06
CA VAL A 78 7.94 5.82 10.80
C VAL A 78 7.78 6.75 9.59
N PHE A 79 7.02 6.37 8.56
CA PHE A 79 6.86 7.17 7.34
C PHE A 79 5.58 8.02 7.29
N GLN A 80 4.64 7.89 8.24
CA GLN A 80 3.38 8.66 8.27
C GLN A 80 3.62 10.16 8.43
N ASN A 81 4.72 10.53 9.08
CA ASN A 81 5.04 11.93 9.34
C ASN A 81 5.54 12.68 8.08
N PHE A 82 5.54 12.04 6.91
CA PHE A 82 6.17 12.55 5.69
C PHE A 82 5.20 12.79 4.51
N ASP A 83 3.91 12.46 4.63
CA ASP A 83 2.92 12.78 3.58
C ASP A 83 2.62 14.29 3.48
N GLU A 84 3.19 15.10 4.39
CA GLU A 84 3.11 16.57 4.39
C GLU A 84 4.35 17.26 3.79
N THR A 85 5.40 16.52 3.41
CA THR A 85 6.62 17.12 2.84
C THR A 85 7.05 16.42 1.56
N ASP A 86 6.75 17.11 0.46
CA ASP A 86 6.83 16.75 -0.94
C ASP A 86 8.28 16.57 -1.47
N HIS A 87 9.10 15.76 -0.79
CA HIS A 87 10.51 15.51 -1.16
C HIS A 87 10.82 14.00 -1.27
N LEU A 88 10.15 13.38 -2.24
CA LEU A 88 10.47 12.07 -2.82
C LEU A 88 11.92 12.01 -3.32
N GLY A 89 12.83 11.40 -2.56
CA GLY A 89 14.16 11.07 -3.10
C GLY A 89 15.03 10.20 -2.19
N ARG A 90 15.29 10.66 -0.96
CA ARG A 90 16.26 10.01 -0.05
C ARG A 90 15.59 9.14 1.02
N TRP A 91 14.45 9.56 1.54
CA TRP A 91 13.76 8.86 2.63
C TRP A 91 13.10 7.55 2.18
N GLY A 92 12.61 7.47 0.94
CA GLY A 92 12.16 6.20 0.37
C GLY A 92 13.27 5.15 0.31
N LEU A 93 14.53 5.56 0.10
CA LEU A 93 15.68 4.67 0.13
C LEU A 93 16.02 4.21 1.56
N ALA A 94 15.89 5.10 2.54
CA ALA A 94 16.05 4.76 3.95
C ALA A 94 15.00 3.73 4.41
N GLY A 95 13.76 3.83 3.94
CA GLY A 95 12.72 2.84 4.22
C GLY A 95 13.01 1.47 3.64
N ILE A 96 13.60 1.41 2.44
CA ILE A 96 14.09 0.16 1.84
C ILE A 96 15.17 -0.45 2.72
N LEU A 97 16.18 0.36 3.06
CA LEU A 97 17.32 -0.09 3.85
C LEU A 97 16.88 -0.62 5.22
N VAL A 98 16.02 0.11 5.93
CA VAL A 98 15.49 -0.31 7.23
C VAL A 98 14.64 -1.57 7.09
N CYS A 99 13.72 -1.64 6.11
CA CYS A 99 12.92 -2.85 5.90
C CYS A 99 13.80 -4.05 5.57
N SER A 100 14.75 -3.92 4.65
CA SER A 100 15.67 -5.00 4.25
C SER A 100 16.53 -5.48 5.43
N VAL A 101 17.03 -4.56 6.26
CA VAL A 101 17.79 -4.91 7.47
C VAL A 101 16.90 -5.64 8.48
N CYS A 102 15.68 -5.16 8.72
CA CYS A 102 14.74 -5.80 9.64
C CYS A 102 14.31 -7.19 9.17
N TYR A 103 14.00 -7.38 7.88
CA TYR A 103 13.68 -8.70 7.32
C TYR A 103 14.88 -9.66 7.38
N THR A 104 16.09 -9.15 7.18
CA THR A 104 17.32 -9.95 7.30
C THR A 104 17.59 -10.33 8.76
N ALA A 105 17.40 -9.40 9.69
CA ALA A 105 17.53 -9.65 11.12
C ALA A 105 16.49 -10.65 11.63
N ALA A 106 15.23 -10.51 11.21
CA ALA A 106 14.18 -11.46 11.53
C ALA A 106 14.47 -12.85 10.96
N SER A 107 14.92 -12.95 9.70
CA SER A 107 15.33 -14.22 9.09
C SER A 107 16.44 -14.92 9.89
N TRP A 108 17.36 -14.16 10.48
CA TRP A 108 18.42 -14.69 11.34
C TRP A 108 17.91 -15.12 12.72
N ILE A 109 17.05 -14.31 13.34
CA ILE A 109 16.48 -14.56 14.69
C ILE A 109 15.55 -15.78 14.65
N PHE A 110 14.70 -15.88 13.64
CA PHE A 110 13.72 -16.96 13.49
C PHE A 110 14.28 -18.21 12.79
N LEU A 111 15.58 -18.24 12.43
CA LEU A 111 16.25 -19.38 11.82
C LEU A 111 15.57 -19.93 10.54
N TRP A 112 14.86 -19.10 9.77
CA TRP A 112 14.06 -19.54 8.62
C TRP A 112 14.85 -20.32 7.55
N PHE A 113 16.16 -20.08 7.44
CA PHE A 113 17.05 -20.71 6.44
C PHE A 113 18.25 -21.44 7.06
N ASP A 114 18.10 -21.96 8.28
CA ASP A 114 19.14 -22.77 8.94
C ASP A 114 20.51 -22.04 9.06
N ARG A 115 20.46 -20.71 9.22
CA ARG A 115 21.61 -19.77 9.27
C ARG A 115 22.57 -19.84 8.07
N LYS A 116 22.15 -20.41 6.93
CA LYS A 116 22.97 -20.45 5.72
C LYS A 116 23.10 -19.05 5.12
N LYS A 117 24.27 -18.45 5.31
CA LYS A 117 24.61 -17.08 4.87
C LYS A 117 24.26 -16.82 3.40
N THR A 118 24.46 -17.80 2.53
CA THR A 118 24.17 -17.71 1.09
C THR A 118 22.68 -17.49 0.82
N VAL A 119 21.81 -18.22 1.52
CA VAL A 119 20.35 -18.15 1.34
C VAL A 119 19.81 -16.84 1.88
N THR A 120 20.31 -16.41 3.04
CA THR A 120 19.97 -15.10 3.62
C THR A 120 20.39 -13.94 2.71
N ALA A 121 21.56 -14.02 2.09
CA ALA A 121 22.01 -13.01 1.13
C ALA A 121 21.10 -12.97 -0.12
N LEU A 122 20.76 -14.14 -0.67
CA LEU A 122 19.84 -14.25 -1.80
C LEU A 122 18.44 -13.72 -1.46
N PHE A 123 17.95 -14.01 -0.26
CA PHE A 123 16.68 -13.49 0.27
C PHE A 123 16.70 -11.96 0.38
N CYS A 124 17.80 -11.38 0.88
CA CYS A 124 17.94 -9.92 0.95
C CYS A 124 17.87 -9.27 -0.44
N ILE A 125 18.58 -9.84 -1.43
CA ILE A 125 18.53 -9.35 -2.83
C ILE A 125 17.11 -9.49 -3.40
N TYR A 126 16.46 -10.63 -3.15
CA TYR A 126 15.08 -10.87 -3.56
C TYR A 126 14.11 -9.84 -2.96
N MET A 127 14.22 -9.54 -1.66
CA MET A 127 13.38 -8.54 -0.99
C MET A 127 13.57 -7.13 -1.56
N VAL A 128 14.80 -6.75 -1.91
CA VAL A 128 15.07 -5.48 -2.60
C VAL A 128 14.38 -5.45 -3.97
N MET A 129 14.45 -6.55 -4.73
CA MET A 129 13.81 -6.66 -6.04
C MET A 129 12.27 -6.63 -5.96
N VAL A 130 11.68 -7.31 -4.98
CA VAL A 130 10.24 -7.23 -4.67
C VAL A 130 9.85 -5.79 -4.35
N TYR A 131 10.62 -5.10 -3.51
CA TYR A 131 10.34 -3.71 -3.18
C TYR A 131 10.34 -2.80 -4.42
N VAL A 132 11.37 -2.93 -5.28
CA VAL A 132 11.45 -2.16 -6.53
C VAL A 132 10.23 -2.44 -7.40
N SER A 133 9.83 -3.71 -7.53
CA SER A 133 8.65 -4.14 -8.27
C SER A 133 7.37 -3.51 -7.73
N VAL A 134 7.15 -3.56 -6.41
CA VAL A 134 5.99 -2.94 -5.74
C VAL A 134 6.00 -1.42 -5.93
N ARG A 135 7.16 -0.77 -5.88
CA ARG A 135 7.28 0.67 -6.13
C ARG A 135 6.91 1.03 -7.57
N LEU A 136 7.34 0.26 -8.55
CA LEU A 136 6.97 0.45 -9.95
C LEU A 136 5.48 0.25 -10.16
N ALA A 137 4.91 -0.83 -9.63
CA ALA A 137 3.47 -1.11 -9.68
C ALA A 137 2.64 0.05 -9.09
N ASN A 138 3.06 0.57 -7.92
CA ASN A 138 2.40 1.72 -7.31
C ASN A 138 2.54 3.00 -8.15
N LYS A 139 3.67 3.20 -8.83
CA LYS A 139 3.89 4.35 -9.73
C LYS A 139 2.95 4.28 -10.94
N ILE A 140 2.79 3.10 -11.53
CA ILE A 140 1.87 2.85 -12.64
C ILE A 140 0.43 3.08 -12.19
N LYS A 141 0.03 2.49 -11.05
CA LYS A 141 -1.31 2.67 -10.49
C LYS A 141 -1.66 4.14 -10.23
N ARG A 142 -0.72 4.93 -9.71
CA ARG A 142 -0.92 6.38 -9.52
C ARG A 142 -1.11 7.14 -10.83
N ARG A 143 -0.39 6.78 -11.91
CA ARG A 143 -0.58 7.42 -13.22
C ARG A 143 -1.96 7.13 -13.78
N ILE A 144 -2.39 5.86 -13.75
CA ILE A 144 -3.72 5.45 -14.23
C ILE A 144 -4.83 6.18 -13.48
N ASP A 145 -4.72 6.26 -12.15
CA ASP A 145 -5.72 6.93 -11.31
C ASP A 145 -5.80 8.44 -11.61
N THR A 146 -4.65 9.08 -11.86
CA THR A 146 -4.59 10.50 -12.25
C THR A 146 -5.21 10.75 -13.63
N GLU A 147 -4.93 9.88 -14.60
CA GLU A 147 -5.50 9.96 -15.95
C GLU A 147 -7.01 9.75 -15.93
N LEU A 148 -7.49 8.75 -15.17
CA LEU A 148 -8.91 8.49 -15.00
C LEU A 148 -9.64 9.68 -14.34
N LEU A 149 -9.03 10.29 -13.32
CA LEU A 149 -9.60 11.46 -12.66
C LEU A 149 -9.72 12.65 -13.62
N ASN A 150 -8.69 12.92 -14.42
CA ASN A 150 -8.71 13.98 -15.42
C ASN A 150 -9.79 13.74 -16.49
N GLN A 151 -9.93 12.50 -16.96
CA GLN A 151 -10.99 12.13 -17.91
C GLN A 151 -12.39 12.32 -17.34
N MET A 152 -12.62 11.96 -16.07
CA MET A 152 -13.90 12.21 -15.40
C MET A 152 -14.17 13.72 -15.30
N LEU A 153 -13.16 14.51 -14.96
CA LEU A 153 -13.29 15.97 -14.84
C LEU A 153 -13.64 16.63 -16.19
N ASP A 154 -13.03 16.17 -17.28
CA ASP A 154 -13.33 16.67 -18.62
C ASP A 154 -14.74 16.26 -19.09
N LYS A 155 -15.17 15.03 -18.78
CA LYS A 155 -16.56 14.61 -19.03
C LYS A 155 -17.56 15.52 -18.31
N TYR A 156 -17.39 15.76 -17.00
CA TYR A 156 -18.28 16.66 -16.25
C TYR A 156 -18.31 18.08 -16.81
N LYS A 157 -17.15 18.65 -17.19
CA LYS A 157 -17.09 19.98 -17.82
C LYS A 157 -17.80 20.01 -19.17
N SER A 158 -17.67 18.95 -19.97
CA SER A 158 -18.33 18.85 -21.27
C SER A 158 -19.85 18.68 -21.17
N GLU A 159 -20.33 17.95 -20.18
CA GLU A 159 -21.76 17.78 -19.87
C GLU A 159 -22.37 19.08 -19.34
N GLN A 160 -21.67 19.83 -18.49
CA GLN A 160 -22.12 21.16 -18.05
C GLN A 160 -22.19 22.17 -19.21
N LYS A 161 -21.21 22.14 -20.13
CA LYS A 161 -21.28 23.00 -21.33
C LYS A 161 -22.46 22.64 -22.24
N LYS A 162 -22.81 21.35 -22.37
CA LYS A 162 -23.98 20.91 -23.15
C LYS A 162 -25.31 21.25 -22.45
N GLY A 163 -25.41 21.00 -21.14
CA GLY A 163 -26.60 21.31 -20.34
C GLY A 163 -26.82 22.81 -20.08
N GLY A 164 -25.76 23.63 -20.16
CA GLY A 164 -25.84 25.10 -20.13
C GLY A 164 -26.15 25.75 -21.48
N GLN A 165 -26.31 24.97 -22.56
CA GLN A 165 -26.57 25.47 -23.92
C GLN A 165 -27.99 25.15 -24.44
N GLU A 166 -28.86 24.58 -23.59
CA GLU A 166 -30.33 24.62 -23.72
C GLU A 166 -30.85 25.48 -22.56
N PRO A 167 -31.11 26.79 -22.78
CA PRO A 167 -32.30 27.21 -23.52
C PRO A 167 -32.12 28.57 -24.24
N GLU A 168 -31.73 28.64 -25.51
CA GLU A 168 -31.84 29.92 -26.25
C GLU A 168 -31.86 29.77 -27.78
N LYS A 169 -32.65 28.85 -28.35
CA LYS A 169 -32.91 28.83 -29.81
C LYS A 169 -34.35 28.48 -30.24
N SER A 170 -35.34 28.61 -29.36
CA SER A 170 -36.75 28.31 -29.70
C SER A 170 -37.76 29.38 -29.28
N ALA A 171 -37.32 30.64 -29.09
CA ALA A 171 -38.22 31.75 -28.77
C ALA A 171 -37.90 33.05 -29.53
N VAL A 172 -37.45 32.99 -30.79
CA VAL A 172 -37.61 34.09 -31.76
C VAL A 172 -37.66 33.49 -33.17
N SER A 173 -38.86 33.14 -33.65
CA SER A 173 -39.36 33.47 -34.98
C SER A 173 -40.83 33.13 -35.10
#